data_AF-A0A7K4GWH1-F1
#
_entry.id   AF-A0A7K4GWH1-F1
#
_cell.length_a   1.000
_cell.length_b   1.000
_cell.length_c   1.000
_cell.angle_alpha   90.00
_cell.angle_beta   90.00
_cell.angle_gamma   90.00
#
_symmetry.space_group_name_H-M   'P 1'
#
loop_
_entity.id
_entity.type
_entity.pdbx_description
1 polymer ?
#
loop_
_entity_poly.entity_id
_entity_poly.type
_entity_poly.pdbx_seq_one_letter_code
_entity_poly.pdbx_strand_id
1 'polypeptide(L)'
;MGNKYYYSDGSILDYYNRNKELHRLDGPAVEFADGDKYWYVEGKRHRLDGPAVEWADGDKEWYVEDKLHRLDGPAIECADGDKYWCINGKHLTEEEFEVHPKRQDYLASLAIEEILSEEK
;
A
#
# COMPACT_ATOMS: atom_id res chain seq x y z
N MET A 1 -14.99 19.47 -2.50
CA MET A 1 -15.01 19.52 -1.02
C MET A 1 -15.48 18.15 -0.57
N GLY A 2 -14.60 17.38 0.10
CA GLY A 2 -14.96 16.11 0.72
C GLY A 2 -15.88 16.36 1.91
N ASN A 3 -16.79 15.43 2.18
CA ASN A 3 -17.63 15.46 3.37
C ASN A 3 -16.88 14.76 4.51
N LYS A 4 -16.66 15.47 5.62
CA LYS A 4 -16.19 14.91 6.90
C LYS A 4 -17.35 14.26 7.63
N TYR A 5 -17.25 12.98 7.91
CA TYR A 5 -18.13 12.24 8.80
C TYR A 5 -17.39 11.92 10.09
N TYR A 6 -18.03 12.25 11.21
CA TYR A 6 -17.56 11.93 12.54
C TYR A 6 -18.43 10.82 13.09
N TYR A 7 -17.81 9.72 13.52
CA TYR A 7 -18.50 8.62 14.17
C TYR A 7 -18.52 8.80 15.69
N SER A 8 -19.45 8.12 16.35
CA SER A 8 -19.64 8.22 17.81
C SER A 8 -18.46 7.69 18.63
N ASP A 9 -17.64 6.82 18.04
CA ASP A 9 -16.40 6.31 18.61
C ASP A 9 -15.23 7.31 18.50
N GLY A 10 -15.41 8.42 17.78
CA GLY A 10 -14.37 9.43 17.53
C GLY A 10 -13.61 9.22 16.22
N SER A 11 -13.91 8.14 15.48
CA SER A 11 -13.33 7.87 14.16
C SER A 11 -13.77 8.94 13.17
N ILE A 12 -12.86 9.33 12.29
CA ILE A 12 -13.12 10.32 11.24
C ILE A 12 -13.00 9.64 9.89
N LEU A 13 -14.06 9.76 9.11
CA LEU A 13 -14.06 9.40 7.70
C LEU A 13 -14.21 10.67 6.90
N ASP A 14 -13.19 11.00 6.14
CA ASP A 14 -13.19 12.19 5.32
C ASP A 14 -12.75 11.84 3.90
N TYR A 15 -13.24 12.63 2.97
CA TYR A 15 -12.76 12.65 1.59
C TYR A 15 -13.21 11.46 0.76
N TYR A 16 -14.53 11.33 0.62
CA TYR A 16 -15.07 10.75 -0.59
C TYR A 16 -14.81 11.66 -1.80
N ASN A 17 -14.34 11.10 -2.92
CA ASN A 17 -14.28 11.79 -4.20
C ASN A 17 -15.70 11.93 -4.81
N ARG A 18 -15.80 12.48 -6.03
CA ARG A 18 -17.08 12.64 -6.75
C ARG A 18 -17.82 11.32 -7.01
N ASN A 19 -17.10 10.20 -7.01
CA ASN A 19 -17.62 8.85 -7.22
C ASN A 19 -18.01 8.16 -5.90
N LYS A 20 -17.92 8.85 -4.76
CA LYS A 20 -18.11 8.28 -3.42
C LYS A 20 -17.07 7.20 -3.07
N GLU A 21 -15.84 7.37 -3.54
CA GLU A 21 -14.70 6.51 -3.20
C GLU A 21 -13.77 7.22 -2.23
N LEU A 22 -13.14 6.48 -1.31
CA LEU A 22 -12.14 7.03 -0.39
C LEU A 22 -10.96 7.63 -1.16
N HIS A 23 -10.62 8.89 -0.88
CA HIS A 23 -9.59 9.59 -1.63
C HIS A 23 -9.02 10.77 -0.85
N ARG A 24 -7.75 10.70 -0.45
CA ARG A 24 -7.03 11.84 0.15
C ARG A 24 -5.54 11.77 -0.21
N LEU A 25 -4.97 12.90 -0.65
CA LEU A 25 -3.54 12.99 -1.02
C LEU A 25 -2.65 13.43 0.15
N ASP A 26 -3.16 14.31 1.03
CA ASP A 26 -2.34 14.98 2.05
C ASP A 26 -2.41 14.33 3.45
N GLY A 27 -2.98 13.13 3.56
CA GLY A 27 -3.15 12.44 4.84
C GLY A 27 -3.99 11.16 4.72
N PRO A 28 -4.31 10.49 5.84
CA PRO A 28 -5.15 9.30 5.80
C PRO A 28 -6.59 9.65 5.39
N ALA A 29 -7.18 8.85 4.52
CA ALA A 29 -8.60 8.98 4.17
C ALA A 29 -9.51 8.45 5.30
N VAL A 30 -8.99 7.54 6.13
CA VAL A 30 -9.66 7.02 7.32
C VAL A 30 -8.71 7.05 8.50
N GLU A 31 -9.16 7.59 9.62
CA GLU A 31 -8.45 7.55 10.90
C GLU A 31 -9.43 7.11 11.98
N PHE A 32 -9.14 5.97 12.59
CA PHE A 32 -9.94 5.39 13.66
C PHE A 32 -9.48 5.90 15.02
N ALA A 33 -10.38 5.86 16.00
CA ALA A 33 -10.13 6.37 17.34
C ALA A 33 -9.09 5.55 18.13
N ASP A 34 -8.90 4.27 17.78
CA ASP A 34 -7.86 3.40 18.32
C ASP A 34 -6.45 3.76 17.81
N GLY A 35 -6.37 4.51 16.70
CA GLY A 35 -5.13 4.98 16.10
C GLY A 35 -4.84 4.41 14.72
N ASP A 36 -5.66 3.47 14.22
CA ASP A 36 -5.48 2.92 12.88
C ASP A 36 -5.69 4.00 11.82
N LYS A 37 -4.83 4.01 10.79
CA LYS A 37 -4.86 4.98 9.70
C LYS A 37 -4.74 4.29 8.35
N TYR A 38 -5.56 4.74 7.41
CA TYR A 38 -5.61 4.19 6.07
C TYR A 38 -5.57 5.29 5.02
N TRP A 39 -4.65 5.16 4.07
CA TRP A 39 -4.49 6.06 2.94
C TRP A 39 -5.12 5.45 1.69
N TYR A 40 -6.04 6.20 1.10
CA TYR A 40 -6.74 5.80 -0.11
C TYR A 40 -6.64 6.89 -1.18
N VAL A 41 -6.48 6.45 -2.42
CA VAL A 41 -6.57 7.29 -3.63
C VAL A 41 -7.52 6.57 -4.59
N GLU A 42 -8.63 7.23 -4.93
CA GLU A 42 -9.62 6.68 -5.89
C GLU A 42 -10.16 5.32 -5.45
N GLY A 43 -10.43 5.18 -4.15
CA GLY A 43 -10.99 3.97 -3.55
C GLY A 43 -9.99 2.86 -3.29
N LYS A 44 -8.72 3.01 -3.68
CA LYS A 44 -7.68 2.00 -3.52
C LYS A 44 -6.67 2.41 -2.46
N ARG A 45 -6.15 1.44 -1.70
CA ARG A 45 -5.04 1.69 -0.77
C ARG A 45 -3.82 2.13 -1.57
N HIS A 46 -3.33 3.33 -1.26
CA HIS A 46 -2.26 3.94 -2.04
C HIS A 46 -1.51 4.98 -1.20
N ARG A 47 -0.19 4.84 -1.10
CA ARG A 47 0.72 5.88 -0.61
C ARG A 47 2.13 5.65 -1.16
N LEU A 48 2.79 6.70 -1.62
CA LEU A 48 4.15 6.60 -2.20
C LEU A 48 5.27 6.88 -1.17
N ASP A 49 5.02 7.77 -0.21
CA ASP A 49 6.04 8.26 0.72
C ASP A 49 5.98 7.59 2.11
N GLY A 50 5.19 6.52 2.25
CA GLY A 50 4.99 5.85 3.54
C GLY A 50 3.99 4.69 3.42
N PRO A 51 3.68 4.03 4.54
CA PRO A 51 2.72 2.93 4.56
C PRO A 51 1.31 3.43 4.25
N ALA A 52 0.57 2.67 3.45
CA ALA A 52 -0.82 2.95 3.13
C ALA A 52 -1.78 2.47 4.24
N VAL A 53 -1.29 1.61 5.14
CA VAL A 53 -1.98 1.22 6.37
C VAL A 53 -0.99 1.30 7.53
N GLU A 54 -1.37 2.03 8.58
CA GLU A 54 -0.66 2.06 9.86
C GLU A 54 -1.65 1.58 10.92
N TRP A 55 -1.31 0.48 11.58
CA TRP A 55 -2.12 -0.10 12.65
C TRP A 55 -1.69 0.46 14.00
N ALA A 56 -2.64 0.56 14.94
CA ALA A 56 -2.40 1.10 16.27
C ALA A 56 -1.43 0.26 17.11
N ASP A 57 -1.32 -1.03 16.83
CA ASP A 57 -0.36 -1.94 17.46
C ASP A 57 1.09 -1.77 16.96
N GLY A 58 1.27 -1.05 15.85
CA GLY A 58 2.57 -0.75 15.25
C GLY A 58 2.81 -1.43 13.91
N ASP A 59 1.92 -2.31 13.45
CA ASP A 59 2.02 -2.94 12.13
C ASP A 59 1.91 -1.87 11.02
N LYS A 60 2.62 -2.09 9.92
CA LYS A 60 2.63 -1.18 8.77
C LYS A 60 2.60 -1.96 7.47
N GLU A 61 1.78 -1.50 6.54
CA GLU A 61 1.68 -2.09 5.20
C GLU A 61 1.78 -1.02 4.11
N TRP A 62 2.59 -1.29 3.10
CA TRP A 62 2.82 -0.41 1.96
C TRP A 62 2.02 -0.90 0.75
N TYR A 63 1.10 -0.06 0.27
CA TYR A 63 0.28 -0.34 -0.91
C TYR A 63 0.41 0.76 -1.96
N VAL A 64 0.44 0.33 -3.22
CA VAL A 64 0.26 1.18 -4.39
C VAL A 64 -0.81 0.54 -5.25
N GLU A 65 -1.91 1.26 -5.50
CA GLU A 65 -3.05 0.75 -6.29
C GLU A 65 -3.59 -0.60 -5.77
N ASP A 66 -3.79 -0.73 -4.45
CA ASP A 66 -4.20 -1.96 -3.75
C ASP A 66 -3.23 -3.15 -3.83
N LYS A 67 -2.05 -2.97 -4.43
CA LYS A 67 -1.00 -3.99 -4.44
C LYS A 67 0.02 -3.71 -3.35
N LEU A 68 0.35 -4.73 -2.55
CA LEU A 68 1.49 -4.67 -1.64
C LEU A 68 2.75 -4.36 -2.45
N HIS A 69 3.40 -3.25 -2.13
CA HIS A 69 4.50 -2.73 -2.93
C HIS A 69 5.40 -1.83 -2.11
N ARG A 70 6.69 -2.17 -2.08
CA ARG A 70 7.73 -1.28 -1.60
C ARG A 70 9.06 -1.57 -2.28
N LEU A 71 9.78 -0.53 -2.70
CA LEU A 71 11.07 -0.66 -3.41
C LEU A 71 12.28 -0.50 -2.51
N ASP A 72 12.10 0.05 -1.32
CA ASP A 72 13.19 0.46 -0.42
C ASP A 72 13.26 -0.35 0.88
N GLY A 73 12.36 -1.32 1.08
CA GLY A 73 12.32 -2.19 2.24
C GLY A 73 11.16 -3.18 2.17
N PRO A 74 10.80 -3.82 3.30
CA PRO A 74 9.69 -4.76 3.36
C PRO A 74 8.35 -4.03 3.15
N ALA A 75 7.45 -4.67 2.39
CA ALA A 75 6.11 -4.14 2.14
C ALA A 75 5.15 -4.35 3.33
N ILE A 76 5.53 -5.20 4.29
CA ILE A 76 4.86 -5.34 5.59
C ILE A 76 5.92 -5.35 6.68
N GLU A 77 5.72 -4.54 7.71
CA GLU A 77 6.49 -4.56 8.96
C GLU A 77 5.51 -4.85 10.10
N CYS A 78 5.70 -5.97 10.78
CA CYS A 78 4.90 -6.34 11.95
C CYS A 78 5.55 -5.80 13.23
N ALA A 79 4.73 -5.49 14.23
CA ALA A 79 5.14 -4.94 15.51
C ALA A 79 6.01 -5.90 16.33
N ASP A 80 5.86 -7.21 16.09
CA ASP A 80 6.71 -8.26 16.66
C ASP A 80 8.09 -8.36 16.00
N GLY A 81 8.31 -7.64 14.90
CA GLY A 81 9.57 -7.56 14.16
C GLY A 81 9.60 -8.38 12.87
N ASP A 82 8.55 -9.15 12.57
CA ASP A 82 8.45 -9.89 11.31
C ASP A 82 8.35 -8.94 10.11
N LYS A 83 8.90 -9.37 8.97
CA LYS A 83 9.00 -8.55 7.75
C LYS A 83 8.66 -9.38 6.53
N TYR A 84 7.93 -8.79 5.61
CA TYR A 84 7.56 -9.43 4.35
C TYR A 84 7.83 -8.50 3.17
N TRP A 85 8.52 -9.00 2.15
CA TRP A 85 8.90 -8.24 0.96
C TRP A 85 7.92 -8.53 -0.17
N CYS A 86 7.39 -7.46 -0.77
CA CYS A 86 6.49 -7.56 -1.92
C CYS A 86 6.72 -6.40 -2.89
N ILE A 87 6.71 -6.71 -4.18
CA ILE A 87 6.74 -5.71 -5.25
C ILE A 87 5.57 -5.99 -6.18
N ASN A 88 4.63 -5.02 -6.28
CA ASN A 88 3.45 -5.09 -7.15
C ASN A 88 2.58 -6.35 -6.90
N GLY A 89 2.47 -6.74 -5.63
CA GLY A 89 1.70 -7.91 -5.20
C GLY A 89 2.42 -9.24 -5.37
N LYS A 90 3.67 -9.26 -5.84
CA LYS A 90 4.50 -10.47 -5.87
C LYS A 90 5.32 -10.56 -4.59
N HIS A 91 5.15 -11.65 -3.84
CA HIS A 91 5.96 -11.97 -2.68
C HIS A 91 7.37 -12.35 -3.11
N LEU A 92 8.35 -11.88 -2.35
CA LEU A 92 9.78 -12.15 -2.55
C LEU A 92 10.34 -12.67 -1.23
N THR A 93 11.35 -13.55 -1.30
CA THR A 93 12.25 -13.73 -0.16
C THR A 93 13.13 -12.48 0.02
N GLU A 94 13.69 -12.32 1.22
CA GLU A 94 14.65 -11.23 1.47
C GLU A 94 15.85 -11.33 0.51
N GLU A 95 16.35 -12.54 0.22
CA GLU A 95 17.46 -12.72 -0.72
C GLU A 95 17.08 -12.34 -2.16
N GLU A 96 15.89 -12.73 -2.62
CA GLU A 96 15.38 -12.34 -3.94
C GLU A 96 15.24 -10.82 -4.05
N PHE A 97 14.80 -10.17 -2.98
CA PHE A 97 14.69 -8.71 -2.93
C PHE A 97 16.05 -8.01 -2.99
N GLU A 98 17.06 -8.51 -2.27
CA GLU A 98 18.41 -7.94 -2.27
C GLU A 98 19.16 -8.13 -3.59
N VAL A 99 18.92 -9.25 -4.28
CA VAL A 99 19.54 -9.56 -5.58
C VAL A 99 18.90 -8.77 -6.72
N HIS A 100 17.61 -8.44 -6.61
CA HIS A 100 16.87 -7.76 -7.67
C HIS A 100 17.18 -6.25 -7.70
N PRO A 101 17.98 -5.73 -8.66
CA PRO A 101 18.28 -4.31 -8.74
C PRO A 101 17.00 -3.50 -8.87
N LYS A 102 16.85 -2.55 -7.95
CA LYS A 102 15.71 -1.65 -7.84
C LYS A 102 15.47 -0.99 -9.22
N ARG A 103 14.24 -1.11 -9.74
CA ARG A 103 13.69 -0.56 -11.00
C ARG A 103 14.06 -1.21 -12.35
N GLN A 104 15.29 -1.64 -12.60
CA GLN A 104 15.66 -2.10 -13.96
C GLN A 104 15.14 -3.52 -14.27
N ASP A 105 15.14 -4.41 -13.27
CA ASP A 105 14.78 -5.83 -13.47
C ASP A 105 13.28 -6.10 -13.33
N TYR A 106 12.50 -5.14 -12.82
CA TYR A 106 11.03 -5.26 -12.79
C TYR A 106 10.49 -5.14 -14.21
N LEU A 107 11.07 -4.26 -15.03
CA LEU A 107 10.77 -4.18 -16.46
C LEU A 107 11.27 -5.43 -17.20
N ALA A 108 12.41 -5.99 -16.80
CA ALA A 108 12.93 -7.22 -17.40
C ALA A 108 12.05 -8.44 -17.08
N SER A 109 11.60 -8.60 -15.83
CA SER A 109 10.72 -9.69 -15.41
C SER A 109 9.30 -9.56 -15.95
N LEU A 110 8.74 -8.35 -16.06
CA LEU A 110 7.46 -8.12 -16.75
C LEU A 110 7.57 -8.47 -18.24
N ALA A 111 8.65 -8.04 -18.90
CA ALA A 111 8.89 -8.33 -20.30
C ALA A 111 9.05 -9.84 -20.55
N ILE A 112 9.72 -10.57 -19.63
CA ILE A 112 9.85 -12.03 -19.73
C ILE A 112 8.49 -12.73 -19.57
N GLU A 113 7.65 -12.30 -18.61
CA GLU A 113 6.30 -12.88 -18.44
C GLU A 113 5.38 -12.57 -19.63
N GLU A 114 5.46 -11.37 -20.21
CA GLU A 114 4.72 -10.99 -21.41
C GLU A 114 5.15 -11.86 -22.61
N ILE A 115 6.46 -12.00 -22.86
CA ILE A 115 7.01 -12.87 -23.91
C ILE A 115 6.54 -14.32 -23.74
N LEU A 116 6.60 -14.87 -22.53
CA LEU A 116 6.16 -16.26 -22.26
C LEU A 116 4.64 -16.45 -22.39
N SER A 117 3.85 -15.37 -22.25
CA SER A 117 2.40 -15.42 -22.41
C SER A 117 1.94 -15.37 -23.88
N GLU A 118 2.77 -14.79 -24.76
CA GLU A 118 2.49 -14.68 -26.20
C GLU A 118 2.88 -15.95 -26.99
N GLU A 119 3.74 -16.82 -26.43
CA GLU A 119 4.15 -18.08 -27.06
C GLU A 119 3.18 -19.27 -26.84
N LYS A 120 1.96 -19.02 -26.34
CA LYS A 120 0.96 -20.05 -26.02
C LYS A 120 -0.31 -19.93 -26.86
#